data_AF-Q2H3E5-F1
#
_entry.id   AF-Q2H3E5-F1
#
_cell.length_a   1.000
_cell.length_b   1.000
_cell.length_c   1.000
_cell.angle_alpha   90.00
_cell.angle_beta   90.00
_cell.angle_gamma   90.00
#
_symmetry.space_group_name_H-M   'P 1'
#
loop_
_entity.id
_entity.type
_entity.pdbx_description
1 polymer ?
#
loop_
_entity_poly.entity_id
_entity_poly.type
_entity_poly.pdbx_seq_one_letter_code
_entity_poly.pdbx_strand_id
1 'polypeptide(L)'
;MASFDELFIQLPTFQAAICREHHSAVTAKSAASHINLQHRHLVASVRQRIVEEASALGADGVLAADAQSIQFPSEIIPAIDGLPVWRDGKKCVHCGYIRRTRYHIQEHCRSEHGWANPRKRGGKPGARPAGGLGEA
;
A
#
# COMPACT_ATOMS: atom_id res chain seq x y z
N MET A 1 20.78 -9.69 -18.86
CA MET A 1 20.40 -10.81 -17.97
C MET A 1 19.62 -10.17 -16.85
N ALA A 2 18.34 -10.52 -16.64
CA ALA A 2 17.53 -9.79 -15.67
C ALA A 2 18.08 -9.87 -14.24
N SER A 3 18.26 -8.71 -13.62
CA SER A 3 18.66 -8.49 -12.23
C SER A 3 17.52 -7.84 -11.44
N PHE A 4 17.66 -7.75 -10.12
CA PHE A 4 16.67 -7.12 -9.26
C PHE A 4 16.38 -5.66 -9.67
N ASP A 5 17.40 -4.86 -9.95
CA ASP A 5 17.25 -3.44 -10.34
C ASP A 5 16.52 -3.21 -11.66
N GLU A 6 16.55 -4.19 -12.58
CA GLU A 6 15.80 -4.11 -13.83
C GLU A 6 14.29 -4.22 -13.59
N LEU A 7 13.85 -5.01 -12.61
CA LEU A 7 12.44 -5.23 -12.29
C LEU A 7 11.92 -4.30 -11.20
N PHE A 8 12.81 -3.84 -10.33
CA PHE A 8 12.44 -3.13 -9.12
C PHE A 8 13.10 -1.75 -9.02
N ILE A 9 12.34 -0.78 -8.54
CA ILE A 9 12.85 0.53 -8.12
C ILE A 9 13.14 0.42 -6.62
N GLN A 10 14.41 0.42 -6.23
CA GLN A 10 14.78 0.39 -4.82
C GLN A 10 14.45 1.73 -4.15
N LEU A 11 13.87 1.66 -2.95
CA LEU A 11 13.58 2.81 -2.10
C LEU A 11 14.17 2.59 -0.70
N PRO A 12 15.50 2.75 -0.53
CA PRO A 12 16.19 2.44 0.72
C PRO A 12 15.63 3.23 1.91
N THR A 13 15.20 4.48 1.70
CA THR A 13 14.59 5.34 2.74
C THR A 13 13.33 4.72 3.35
N PHE A 14 12.54 4.00 2.55
CA PHE A 14 11.32 3.33 3.02
C PHE A 14 11.55 1.85 3.34
N GLN A 15 12.79 1.37 3.16
CA GLN A 15 13.18 -0.04 3.24
C GLN A 15 12.27 -0.92 2.37
N ALA A 16 12.02 -0.50 1.13
CA ALA A 16 11.13 -1.21 0.23
C ALA A 16 11.66 -1.13 -1.21
N ALA A 17 11.12 -1.96 -2.09
CA ALA A 17 11.29 -1.79 -3.52
C ALA A 17 9.95 -1.85 -4.25
N ILE A 18 9.80 -1.14 -5.35
CA ILE A 18 8.56 -1.11 -6.14
C ILE A 18 8.76 -1.92 -7.41
N CYS A 19 7.89 -2.90 -7.64
CA CYS A 19 7.87 -3.61 -8.93
C CYS A 19 7.43 -2.65 -10.05
N ARG A 20 8.23 -2.54 -11.11
CA ARG A 20 7.95 -1.68 -12.26
C ARG A 20 6.74 -2.12 -13.07
N GLU A 21 6.45 -3.42 -13.13
CA GLU A 21 5.34 -3.97 -13.92
C GLU A 21 4.01 -3.95 -13.15
N HIS A 22 4.06 -4.27 -11.86
CA HIS A 22 2.87 -4.50 -11.04
C HIS A 22 2.52 -3.32 -10.13
N HIS A 23 3.38 -2.30 -10.07
CA HIS A 23 3.21 -1.10 -9.24
C HIS A 23 2.89 -1.43 -7.78
N SER A 24 3.62 -2.39 -7.22
CA SER A 24 3.43 -2.89 -5.85
C SER A 24 4.74 -2.84 -5.10
N ALA A 25 4.69 -2.42 -3.84
CA ALA A 25 5.83 -2.51 -2.93
C ALA A 25 6.11 -3.97 -2.54
N VAL A 26 7.39 -4.32 -2.50
CA VAL A 26 7.90 -5.60 -2.04
C VAL A 26 8.89 -5.40 -0.90
N THR A 27 8.78 -6.29 0.07
CA THR A 27 9.71 -6.51 1.19
C THR A 27 10.52 -7.79 0.94
N ALA A 28 11.59 -8.01 1.71
CA ALA A 28 12.42 -9.21 1.60
C ALA A 28 11.59 -10.52 1.66
N LYS A 29 10.68 -10.63 2.64
CA LYS A 29 9.78 -11.79 2.78
C LYS A 29 8.79 -11.95 1.63
N SER A 30 8.29 -10.85 1.07
CA SER A 30 7.27 -10.90 0.01
C SER A 30 7.84 -11.09 -1.39
N ALA A 31 9.13 -10.78 -1.61
CA ALA A 31 9.77 -10.77 -2.91
C ALA A 31 9.66 -12.14 -3.61
N ALA A 32 9.95 -13.23 -2.89
CA ALA A 32 9.85 -14.59 -3.43
C ALA A 32 8.44 -14.93 -3.95
N SER A 33 7.41 -14.61 -3.17
CA SER A 33 6.02 -14.87 -3.55
C SER A 33 5.61 -14.01 -4.75
N HIS A 34 5.95 -12.71 -4.71
CA HIS A 34 5.67 -11.79 -5.79
C HIS A 34 6.30 -12.25 -7.12
N ILE A 35 7.59 -12.55 -7.12
CA ILE A 35 8.33 -12.96 -8.34
C ILE A 35 7.78 -14.27 -8.90
N ASN A 36 7.52 -15.26 -8.04
CA ASN A 36 7.03 -16.56 -8.50
C ASN A 36 5.59 -16.53 -9.03
N LEU A 37 4.74 -15.65 -8.49
CA LEU A 37 3.34 -15.54 -8.92
C LEU A 37 3.17 -14.60 -10.13
N GLN A 38 3.83 -13.45 -10.10
CA GLN A 38 3.60 -12.36 -11.06
C GLN A 38 4.58 -12.41 -12.24
N HIS A 39 5.85 -12.78 -12.00
CA HIS A 39 6.87 -12.89 -13.05
C HIS A 39 7.08 -14.35 -13.54
N ARG A 40 5.99 -15.12 -13.65
CA ARG A 40 6.02 -16.52 -14.12
C ARG A 40 6.59 -16.70 -15.54
N HIS A 41 6.63 -15.62 -16.33
CA HIS A 41 7.18 -15.58 -17.67
C HIS A 41 8.72 -15.69 -17.69
N LEU A 42 9.39 -15.33 -16.59
CA LEU A 42 10.84 -15.52 -16.44
C LEU A 42 11.16 -16.99 -16.19
N VAL A 43 12.32 -17.44 -16.64
CA VAL A 43 12.80 -18.80 -16.33
C VAL A 43 13.08 -18.96 -14.84
N ALA A 44 12.93 -20.18 -14.33
CA ALA A 44 13.03 -20.46 -12.88
C ALA A 44 14.39 -20.06 -12.28
N SER A 45 15.50 -20.27 -12.99
CA SER A 45 16.84 -19.88 -12.53
C SER A 45 17.00 -18.37 -12.39
N VAL A 46 16.40 -17.58 -13.29
CA VAL A 46 16.41 -16.12 -13.22
C VAL A 46 15.56 -15.64 -12.06
N ARG A 47 14.36 -16.21 -11.88
CA ARG A 47 13.52 -15.89 -10.71
C ARG A 47 14.27 -16.16 -9.40
N GLN A 48 14.87 -17.33 -9.28
CA GLN A 48 15.60 -17.74 -8.09
C GLN A 48 16.74 -16.77 -7.75
N ARG A 49 17.53 -16.37 -8.76
CA ARG A 49 18.60 -15.38 -8.57
C ARG A 49 18.06 -14.03 -8.07
N ILE A 50 16.95 -13.54 -8.64
CA ILE A 50 16.34 -12.27 -8.21
C ILE A 50 15.83 -12.37 -6.76
N VAL A 51 15.30 -13.53 -6.35
CA VAL A 51 14.90 -13.78 -4.95
C VAL A 51 16.12 -13.77 -4.02
N GLU A 52 17.23 -14.36 -4.43
CA GLU A 52 18.47 -14.35 -3.66
C GLU A 52 19.03 -12.94 -3.50
N GLU A 53 19.03 -12.14 -4.57
CA GLU A 53 19.39 -10.71 -4.53
C GLU A 53 18.48 -9.94 -3.56
N ALA A 54 17.15 -10.14 -3.62
CA ALA A 54 16.20 -9.52 -2.70
C ALA A 54 16.45 -9.93 -1.23
N SER A 55 16.87 -11.18 -1.01
CA SER A 55 17.17 -11.70 0.33
C SER A 55 18.45 -11.08 0.89
N ALA A 56 19.47 -10.90 0.05
CA ALA A 56 20.71 -10.20 0.43
C ALA A 56 20.42 -8.74 0.80
N LEU A 57 19.63 -8.02 0.00
CA LEU A 57 19.19 -6.66 0.30
C LEU A 57 18.39 -6.58 1.62
N GLY A 58 17.64 -7.63 1.96
CA GLY A 58 16.97 -7.75 3.26
C GLY A 58 17.97 -7.90 4.43
N ALA A 59 19.01 -8.71 4.26
CA ALA A 59 20.05 -8.89 5.27
C ALA A 59 20.88 -7.61 5.50
N ASP A 60 21.08 -6.82 4.43
CA ASP A 60 21.79 -5.53 4.49
C ASP A 60 20.92 -4.38 5.02
N GLY A 61 19.65 -4.63 5.32
CA GLY A 61 18.71 -3.63 5.83
C GLY A 61 18.18 -2.64 4.78
N VAL A 62 18.43 -2.90 3.49
CA VAL A 62 17.90 -2.11 2.38
C VAL A 62 16.42 -2.42 2.13
N LEU A 63 16.01 -3.68 2.34
CA LEU A 63 14.62 -4.10 2.32
C LEU A 63 14.15 -4.48 3.72
N ALA A 64 12.96 -4.03 4.07
CA ALA A 64 12.27 -4.41 5.29
C ALA A 64 12.02 -5.93 5.29
N ALA A 65 12.05 -6.53 6.47
CA ALA A 65 11.72 -7.94 6.61
C ALA A 65 10.28 -8.21 6.16
N ASP A 66 9.33 -7.38 6.59
CA ASP A 66 7.91 -7.50 6.31
C ASP A 66 7.22 -6.14 6.18
N ALA A 67 5.92 -6.16 5.87
CA ALA A 67 5.13 -4.97 5.64
C ALA A 67 4.97 -4.07 6.88
N GLN A 68 5.12 -4.62 8.09
CA GLN A 68 5.04 -3.84 9.33
C GLN A 68 6.34 -3.08 9.61
N SER A 69 7.44 -3.57 9.06
CA SER A 69 8.78 -2.99 9.20
C SER A 69 9.09 -1.92 8.14
N ILE A 70 8.19 -1.74 7.16
CA ILE A 70 8.31 -0.66 6.15
C ILE A 70 8.29 0.69 6.86
N GLN A 71 9.25 1.55 6.51
CA GLN A 71 9.27 2.92 6.99
C GLN A 71 8.32 3.74 6.12
N PHE A 72 7.15 4.08 6.65
CA PHE A 72 6.22 4.96 5.95
C PHE A 72 6.62 6.43 6.16
N PRO A 73 6.45 7.29 5.14
CA PRO A 73 6.70 8.72 5.31
C PRO A 73 5.80 9.31 6.40
N SER A 74 6.40 10.06 7.33
CA SER A 74 5.70 10.78 8.40
C SER A 74 5.10 12.11 7.94
N GLU A 75 5.60 12.64 6.82
CA GLU A 75 5.18 13.91 6.23
C GLU A 75 4.66 13.70 4.80
N ILE A 76 4.04 14.73 4.24
CA ILE A 76 3.58 14.71 2.84
C ILE A 76 4.82 14.81 1.94
N ILE A 77 5.04 13.77 1.15
CA ILE A 77 6.12 13.69 0.17
C ILE A 77 5.57 13.74 -1.26
N PRO A 78 6.41 14.02 -2.27
CA PRO A 78 6.07 13.80 -3.67
C PRO A 78 5.65 12.35 -3.93
N ALA A 79 4.96 12.14 -5.05
CA ALA A 79 4.59 10.80 -5.49
C ALA A 79 5.82 9.90 -5.62
N ILE A 80 5.70 8.67 -5.13
CA ILE A 80 6.75 7.66 -5.25
C ILE A 80 6.72 7.09 -6.68
N ASP A 81 7.86 7.11 -7.36
CA ASP A 81 8.00 6.57 -8.71
C ASP A 81 7.60 5.09 -8.78
N GLY A 82 6.89 4.74 -9.85
CA GLY A 82 6.37 3.38 -10.05
C GLY A 82 5.12 3.05 -9.24
N LEU A 83 4.61 3.95 -8.40
CA LEU A 83 3.30 3.79 -7.75
C LEU A 83 2.26 4.73 -8.37
N PRO A 84 1.03 4.25 -8.64
CA PRO A 84 -0.04 5.11 -9.13
C PRO A 84 -0.51 6.08 -8.04
N VAL A 85 -0.66 7.35 -8.42
CA VAL A 85 -1.27 8.37 -7.56
C VAL A 85 -2.76 8.40 -7.79
N TRP A 86 -3.52 8.17 -6.71
CA TRP A 86 -4.98 8.18 -6.74
C TRP A 86 -5.52 9.44 -6.07
N ARG A 87 -6.49 10.10 -6.71
CA ARG A 87 -7.16 11.31 -6.19
C ARG A 87 -8.48 11.01 -5.48
N ASP A 88 -8.90 9.75 -5.44
CA ASP A 88 -10.19 9.30 -4.88
C ASP A 88 -10.07 8.74 -3.45
N GLY A 89 -8.91 8.92 -2.81
CA GLY A 89 -8.63 8.48 -1.46
C GLY A 89 -9.54 9.16 -0.42
N LYS A 90 -10.12 8.38 0.47
CA LYS A 90 -10.97 8.85 1.57
C LYS A 90 -10.25 8.57 2.87
N LYS A 91 -9.92 9.64 3.59
CA LYS A 91 -9.19 9.61 4.86
C LYS A 91 -10.17 9.57 6.03
N CYS A 92 -9.92 8.67 6.98
CA CYS A 92 -10.62 8.63 8.25
C CYS A 92 -10.22 9.86 9.08
N VAL A 93 -11.21 10.61 9.56
CA VAL A 93 -10.98 11.82 10.35
C VAL A 93 -10.42 11.54 11.75
N HIS A 94 -10.63 10.33 12.28
CA HIS A 94 -10.20 9.97 13.64
C HIS A 94 -8.76 9.48 13.70
N CYS A 95 -8.31 8.66 12.76
CA CYS A 95 -6.99 8.03 12.79
C CYS A 95 -6.18 8.19 11.51
N GLY A 96 -6.70 8.90 10.50
CA GLY A 96 -6.00 9.15 9.25
C GLY A 96 -5.92 7.97 8.28
N TYR A 97 -6.56 6.83 8.57
CA TYR A 97 -6.61 5.66 7.69
C TYR A 97 -7.23 5.98 6.31
N ILE A 98 -6.63 5.51 5.21
CA ILE A 98 -7.08 5.84 3.85
C ILE A 98 -7.60 4.60 3.10
N ARG A 99 -8.77 4.75 2.47
CA ARG A 99 -9.34 3.78 1.52
C ARG A 99 -9.94 4.52 0.32
N ARG A 100 -9.94 3.90 -0.86
CA ARG A 100 -10.47 4.52 -2.08
C ARG A 100 -12.00 4.49 -2.17
N THR A 101 -12.64 3.46 -1.63
CA THR A 101 -14.11 3.33 -1.72
C THR A 101 -14.80 3.86 -0.47
N ARG A 102 -15.98 4.45 -0.67
CA ARG A 102 -16.83 4.90 0.44
C ARG A 102 -17.24 3.75 1.36
N TYR A 103 -17.53 2.59 0.79
CA TYR A 103 -17.90 1.40 1.55
C TYR A 103 -16.81 1.00 2.54
N HIS A 104 -15.56 0.85 2.09
CA HIS A 104 -14.47 0.41 2.97
C HIS A 104 -14.10 1.44 4.04
N ILE A 105 -14.16 2.74 3.73
CA ILE A 105 -13.89 3.75 4.76
C ILE A 105 -15.02 3.81 5.80
N GLN A 106 -16.27 3.60 5.40
CA GLN A 106 -17.40 3.51 6.34
C GLN A 106 -17.36 2.24 7.17
N GLU A 107 -16.93 1.12 6.59
CA GLU A 107 -16.66 -0.12 7.32
C GLU A 107 -15.59 0.09 8.38
N HIS A 108 -14.44 0.67 8.02
CA HIS A 108 -13.40 1.04 8.97
C HIS A 108 -13.93 1.95 10.09
N CYS A 109 -14.67 3.01 9.74
CA CYS A 109 -15.24 3.89 10.76
C CYS A 109 -16.24 3.17 11.69
N ARG A 110 -17.00 2.20 11.17
CA ARG A 110 -17.90 1.37 11.98
C ARG A 110 -17.13 0.45 12.92
N SER A 111 -16.14 -0.28 12.42
CA SER A 111 -15.43 -1.31 13.20
C SER A 111 -14.48 -0.70 14.23
N GLU A 112 -13.71 0.32 13.84
CA GLU A 112 -12.64 0.87 14.68
C GLU A 112 -13.11 2.03 15.56
N HIS A 113 -14.10 2.80 15.10
CA HIS A 113 -14.54 4.04 15.77
C HIS A 113 -16.02 4.02 16.18
N GLY A 114 -16.71 2.90 16.00
CA GLY A 114 -18.13 2.76 16.36
C GLY A 114 -19.06 3.70 15.58
N TRP A 115 -18.64 4.22 14.43
CA TRP A 115 -19.43 5.18 13.66
C TRP A 115 -20.76 4.57 13.21
N ALA A 116 -21.88 5.17 13.60
CA ALA A 116 -23.20 4.78 13.11
C ALA A 116 -23.69 5.79 12.06
N ASN A 117 -24.27 5.29 10.96
CA ASN A 117 -24.84 6.18 9.95
C ASN A 117 -26.02 6.97 10.54
N PRO A 118 -25.94 8.32 10.60
CA PRO A 118 -27.01 9.14 11.17
C PRO A 118 -28.29 9.11 10.34
N ARG A 119 -28.21 8.79 9.04
CA ARG A 119 -29.40 8.62 8.19
C ARG A 119 -29.89 7.18 8.25
N LYS A 120 -30.88 6.90 9.10
CA LYS A 120 -31.62 5.63 9.06
C LYS A 120 -32.28 5.45 7.69
N ARG A 121 -32.25 4.23 7.17
CA ARG A 121 -32.96 3.83 5.94
C ARG A 121 -34.45 4.16 6.12
N GLY A 122 -34.97 5.14 5.37
CA GLY A 122 -36.39 5.56 5.40
C GLY A 122 -36.74 6.83 6.20
N GLY A 123 -35.78 7.59 6.74
CA GLY A 123 -36.09 8.82 7.50
C GLY A 123 -36.27 10.08 6.63
N LYS A 124 -37.39 10.79 6.79
CA LYS A 124 -37.66 12.10 6.16
C LYS A 124 -36.53 13.11 6.50
N PRO A 125 -36.17 14.04 5.57
CA PRO A 125 -35.09 14.99 5.79
C PRO A 125 -35.50 16.03 6.84
N GLY A 126 -34.96 15.91 8.05
CA GLY A 126 -35.31 16.78 9.16
C GLY A 126 -34.42 16.58 10.38
N ALA A 127 -33.10 16.63 10.20
CA ALA A 127 -32.17 16.87 11.30
C ALA A 127 -30.87 17.45 10.73
N ARG A 128 -30.47 18.62 11.22
CA ARG A 128 -29.23 19.32 10.84
C ARG A 128 -28.02 18.38 11.00
N PRO A 129 -27.11 18.29 10.03
CA PRO A 129 -25.95 17.41 10.14
C PRO A 129 -24.94 17.98 11.14
N ALA A 130 -24.57 17.17 12.13
CA ALA A 130 -23.31 17.33 12.83
C ALA A 130 -22.22 16.65 12.00
N GLY A 131 -21.23 17.44 11.55
CA GLY A 131 -19.96 16.95 11.00
C GLY A 131 -20.03 16.50 9.54
N GLY A 132 -19.61 17.39 8.64
CA GLY A 132 -19.52 17.14 7.20
C GLY A 132 -18.41 16.16 6.83
N LEU A 133 -18.63 15.48 5.70
CA LEU A 133 -17.58 14.80 4.94
C LEU A 133 -16.60 15.89 4.47
N GLY A 134 -15.39 15.90 5.04
CA GLY A 134 -14.30 16.71 4.49
C GLY A 134 -13.80 16.05 3.21
N GLU A 135 -13.98 16.73 2.09
CA GLU A 135 -13.27 16.44 0.84
C GLU A 135 -11.87 17.03 0.96
N ALA A 136 -10.86 16.27 0.53
CA ALA A 136 -9.48 16.72 0.38
C ALA A 136 -9.17 16.88 -1.10
#